data_AF-A0A971FGY0-F1
#
_entry.id   AF-A0A971FGY0-F1
#
_cell.length_a   1.000
_cell.length_b   1.000
_cell.length_c   1.000
_cell.angle_alpha   90.00
_cell.angle_beta   90.00
_cell.angle_gamma   90.00
#
_symmetry.space_group_name_H-M   'P 1'
#
loop_
_entity.id
_entity.type
_entity.pdbx_description
1 polymer ?
#
loop_
_entity_poly.entity_id
_entity_poly.type
_entity_poly.pdbx_seq_one_letter_code
_entity_poly.pdbx_strand_id
1 'polypeptide(L)'
;MSRKIIAVIACLVLAAACSKPDATDTAPGAVSSAPETPAVPYASPQQEGAPPEAPPVVTEAPPVDLGDVDSGIFLRGLLAPEAASATCTAEYVETMRGNLSLTTITVKEPFPEQLPIRFEFSAKRDFPDTPVVIRARAYRGENEPMGEEYACVLGSNARGLPAAEGAEPLQYAFTVNVLEGLETIPDTMLVFGRADAWLMPKGTVETLLDPKTADSPHTVALMGNPVRINFVRAAAAQ
;
A
#
# COMPACT_ATOMS: atom_id res chain seq x y z
N MET A 1 34.72 4.70 -47.50
CA MET A 1 35.95 3.89 -47.43
C MET A 1 36.84 4.44 -46.31
N SER A 2 36.86 3.82 -45.14
CA SER A 2 38.09 3.43 -44.42
C SER A 2 37.71 2.75 -43.10
N ARG A 3 38.64 1.93 -42.61
CA ARG A 3 38.42 0.68 -41.87
C ARG A 3 38.53 0.80 -40.35
N LYS A 4 37.73 -0.05 -39.66
CA LYS A 4 38.02 -0.93 -38.50
C LYS A 4 38.74 -0.37 -37.26
N ILE A 5 38.23 -0.71 -36.06
CA ILE A 5 38.90 -1.59 -35.08
C ILE A 5 37.82 -2.23 -34.17
N ILE A 6 37.91 -3.54 -34.04
CA ILE A 6 37.15 -4.42 -33.14
C ILE A 6 38.03 -4.65 -31.91
N ALA A 7 37.46 -4.59 -30.71
CA ALA A 7 38.09 -5.15 -29.50
C ALA A 7 37.04 -5.85 -28.64
N VAL A 8 37.06 -7.17 -28.71
CA VAL A 8 36.37 -8.13 -27.84
C VAL A 8 37.27 -8.35 -26.63
N ILE A 9 36.75 -8.24 -25.40
CA ILE A 9 37.35 -8.87 -24.23
C ILE A 9 36.25 -9.59 -23.44
N ALA A 10 36.48 -10.89 -23.30
CA ALA A 10 35.67 -11.86 -22.59
C ALA A 10 36.34 -12.25 -21.26
N CYS A 11 35.55 -12.92 -20.41
CA CYS A 11 35.91 -13.76 -19.27
C CYS A 11 36.38 -13.09 -17.97
N LEU A 12 35.67 -13.34 -16.86
CA LEU A 12 36.06 -14.43 -15.95
C LEU A 12 34.95 -14.80 -14.94
N VAL A 13 34.71 -16.10 -14.86
CA VAL A 13 33.87 -16.83 -13.90
C VAL A 13 34.67 -17.05 -12.61
N LEU A 14 34.02 -16.95 -11.44
CA LEU A 14 34.51 -17.61 -10.22
C LEU A 14 33.32 -18.05 -9.34
N ALA A 15 33.05 -19.34 -9.42
CA ALA A 15 32.26 -20.10 -8.45
C ALA A 15 33.17 -20.48 -7.28
N ALA A 16 32.66 -20.39 -6.05
CA ALA A 16 33.27 -21.00 -4.88
C ALA A 16 32.19 -21.77 -4.10
N ALA A 17 32.14 -23.07 -4.36
CA ALA A 17 31.48 -24.08 -3.54
C ALA A 17 32.59 -24.92 -2.87
N CYS A 18 32.55 -25.07 -1.55
CA CYS A 18 33.29 -26.02 -0.71
C CYS A 18 32.65 -25.96 0.68
N SER A 19 32.50 -26.98 1.53
CA SER A 19 32.46 -28.45 1.46
C SER A 19 32.03 -28.89 2.88
N LYS A 20 31.24 -29.95 3.01
CA LYS A 20 31.09 -30.76 4.25
C LYS A 20 32.38 -31.55 4.51
N PRO A 21 32.72 -31.93 5.75
CA PRO A 21 32.32 -33.22 6.36
C PRO A 21 32.19 -33.10 7.91
N ASP A 22 31.92 -34.08 8.78
CA ASP A 22 31.53 -35.48 8.74
C ASP A 22 30.88 -35.81 10.10
N ALA A 23 30.17 -36.93 10.17
CA ALA A 23 29.62 -37.49 11.40
C ALA A 23 30.70 -38.07 12.33
N THR A 24 30.47 -38.09 13.64
CA THR A 24 30.87 -39.24 14.47
C THR A 24 30.05 -39.33 15.76
N ASP A 25 29.45 -40.51 15.86
CA ASP A 25 28.81 -41.18 16.99
C ASP A 25 29.78 -41.37 18.17
N THR A 26 29.28 -41.39 19.41
CA THR A 26 29.73 -42.18 20.60
C THR A 26 29.05 -41.65 21.89
N ALA A 27 28.02 -42.36 22.36
CA ALA A 27 27.69 -42.49 23.80
C ALA A 27 28.65 -43.54 24.44
N PRO A 28 28.80 -43.76 25.77
CA PRO A 28 27.72 -43.73 26.78
C PRO A 28 28.09 -43.36 28.25
N GLY A 29 27.04 -43.17 29.06
CA GLY A 29 26.97 -43.70 30.43
C GLY A 29 27.23 -42.72 31.59
N ALA A 30 26.20 -42.48 32.40
CA ALA A 30 26.23 -42.73 33.85
C ALA A 30 24.85 -42.53 34.50
N VAL A 31 24.49 -43.57 35.23
CA VAL A 31 23.33 -43.82 36.08
C VAL A 31 23.15 -42.77 37.19
N SER A 32 21.91 -42.44 37.52
CA SER A 32 21.55 -42.01 38.88
C SER A 32 20.10 -42.38 39.21
N SER A 33 19.91 -42.83 40.44
CA SER A 33 18.84 -43.69 40.91
C SER A 33 17.82 -42.96 41.79
N ALA A 34 16.61 -43.52 41.81
CA ALA A 34 15.61 -43.56 42.89
C ALA A 34 14.60 -42.39 43.04
N PRO A 35 13.42 -42.59 43.69
CA PRO A 35 12.77 -43.85 44.14
C PRO A 35 11.33 -44.06 43.62
N GLU A 36 10.88 -45.31 43.67
CA GLU A 36 9.50 -45.76 43.48
C GLU A 36 8.56 -45.15 44.53
N THR A 37 7.42 -44.62 44.08
CA THR A 37 6.30 -44.20 44.94
C THR A 37 5.14 -45.18 44.69
N PRO A 38 4.46 -45.69 45.73
CA PRO A 38 3.45 -46.73 45.59
C PRO A 38 2.21 -46.26 44.82
N ALA A 39 1.74 -47.10 43.91
CA ALA A 39 0.52 -46.90 43.12
C ALA A 39 -0.72 -47.00 44.02
N VAL A 40 -1.42 -45.87 44.21
CA VAL A 40 -2.80 -45.85 44.69
C VAL A 40 -3.75 -46.08 43.50
N PRO A 41 -4.75 -46.98 43.61
CA PRO A 41 -5.73 -47.18 42.55
C PRO A 41 -6.68 -45.97 42.53
N TYR A 42 -6.52 -45.09 41.55
CA TYR A 42 -7.51 -44.05 41.26
C TYR A 42 -8.73 -44.69 40.60
N ALA A 43 -9.86 -44.66 41.30
CA ALA A 43 -11.17 -44.90 40.75
C ALA A 43 -11.47 -43.85 39.67
N SER A 44 -11.90 -44.30 38.49
CA SER A 44 -12.35 -43.44 37.41
C SER A 44 -13.56 -42.61 37.85
N PRO A 45 -13.54 -41.27 37.79
CA PRO A 45 -14.76 -40.49 37.97
C PRO A 45 -15.72 -40.76 36.81
N GLN A 46 -16.97 -41.04 37.16
CA GLN A 46 -18.08 -41.15 36.22
C GLN A 46 -18.17 -39.87 35.37
N GLN A 47 -18.29 -40.07 34.06
CA GLN A 47 -18.46 -39.02 33.07
C GLN A 47 -19.86 -38.41 33.23
N GLU A 48 -19.94 -37.34 34.02
CA GLU A 48 -21.11 -36.49 34.16
C GLU A 48 -21.33 -35.75 32.83
N GLY A 49 -22.56 -35.80 32.32
CA GLY A 49 -22.92 -35.29 30.99
C GLY A 49 -22.47 -33.85 30.77
N ALA A 50 -21.90 -33.59 29.60
CA ALA A 50 -21.50 -32.25 29.19
C ALA A 50 -22.69 -31.28 29.32
N PRO A 51 -22.55 -30.14 30.03
CA PRO A 51 -23.59 -29.13 30.07
C PRO A 51 -23.81 -28.53 28.67
N PRO A 52 -25.04 -28.11 28.34
CA PRO A 52 -25.36 -27.54 27.04
C PRO A 52 -24.48 -26.32 26.76
N GLU A 53 -23.84 -26.34 25.60
CA GLU A 53 -22.99 -25.26 25.09
C GLU A 53 -23.81 -23.97 25.01
N ALA A 54 -23.42 -22.97 25.80
CA ALA A 54 -24.06 -21.67 25.78
C ALA A 54 -23.92 -21.05 24.36
N PRO A 55 -24.95 -20.36 23.85
CA PRO A 55 -24.87 -19.74 22.53
C PRO A 55 -23.68 -18.78 22.47
N PRO A 56 -22.98 -18.70 21.32
CA PRO A 56 -21.82 -17.83 21.19
C PRO A 56 -22.24 -16.38 21.46
N VAL A 57 -21.59 -15.75 22.44
CA VAL A 57 -21.72 -14.33 22.70
C VAL A 57 -21.17 -13.60 21.49
N VAL A 58 -22.05 -13.10 20.63
CA VAL A 58 -21.69 -12.23 19.50
C VAL A 58 -21.07 -10.98 20.11
N THR A 59 -19.75 -10.91 20.12
CA THR A 59 -19.03 -9.74 20.58
C THR A 59 -19.10 -8.72 19.44
N GLU A 60 -19.93 -7.69 19.59
CA GLU A 60 -19.99 -6.60 18.61
C GLU A 60 -18.59 -6.02 18.39
N ALA A 61 -18.19 -5.84 17.13
CA ALA A 61 -16.92 -5.22 16.81
C ALA A 61 -16.86 -3.82 17.41
N PRO A 62 -15.69 -3.37 17.91
CA PRO A 62 -15.56 -2.04 18.47
C PRO A 62 -15.96 -0.97 17.44
N PRO A 63 -16.57 0.14 17.90
CA PRO A 63 -16.99 1.23 17.03
C PRO A 63 -15.78 1.83 16.30
N VAL A 64 -15.97 2.17 15.02
CA VAL A 64 -14.94 2.85 14.20
C VAL A 64 -14.70 4.24 14.76
N ASP A 65 -13.43 4.62 14.90
CA ASP A 65 -13.02 5.97 15.30
C ASP A 65 -12.16 6.68 14.23
N LEU A 66 -11.71 7.91 14.53
CA LEU A 66 -10.86 8.67 13.61
C LEU A 66 -9.45 8.08 13.45
N GLY A 67 -8.94 7.36 14.45
CA GLY A 67 -7.66 6.67 14.37
C GLY A 67 -7.71 5.50 13.38
N ASP A 68 -8.85 4.81 13.31
CA ASP A 68 -9.12 3.81 12.27
C ASP A 68 -9.13 4.41 10.86
N VAL A 69 -9.69 5.61 10.70
CA VAL A 69 -9.72 6.32 9.41
C VAL A 69 -8.31 6.73 8.98
N ASP A 70 -7.56 7.38 9.87
CA ASP A 70 -6.20 7.86 9.64
C ASP A 70 -5.21 6.72 9.34
N SER A 71 -5.28 5.63 10.11
CA SER A 71 -4.38 4.49 9.95
C SER A 71 -4.88 3.43 8.96
N GLY A 72 -6.12 3.56 8.50
CA GLY A 72 -6.80 2.58 7.66
C GLY A 72 -6.93 2.98 6.20
N ILE A 73 -6.90 4.27 5.86
CA ILE A 73 -7.04 4.78 4.49
C ILE A 73 -5.71 5.37 4.01
N PHE A 74 -5.27 4.95 2.82
CA PHE A 74 -4.01 5.38 2.22
C PHE A 74 -4.25 6.02 0.86
N LEU A 75 -3.67 7.19 0.66
CA LEU A 75 -3.60 7.87 -0.63
C LEU A 75 -2.24 7.61 -1.28
N ARG A 76 -2.22 6.98 -2.45
CA ARG A 76 -1.01 6.58 -3.17
C ARG A 76 -0.87 7.39 -4.45
N GLY A 77 0.19 8.17 -4.57
CA GLY A 77 0.58 8.83 -5.82
C GLY A 77 1.48 7.92 -6.64
N LEU A 78 1.02 7.54 -7.82
CA LEU A 78 1.64 6.58 -8.75
C LEU A 78 1.80 7.19 -10.13
N LEU A 79 2.77 6.70 -10.92
CA LEU A 79 2.78 7.00 -12.35
C LEU A 79 1.57 6.31 -12.99
N ALA A 80 0.76 7.05 -13.75
CA ALA A 80 -0.38 6.44 -14.42
C ALA A 80 0.11 5.37 -15.42
N PRO A 81 -0.54 4.19 -15.51
CA PRO A 81 -0.06 3.08 -16.34
C PRO A 81 0.21 3.46 -17.80
N GLU A 82 -0.61 4.34 -18.36
CA GLU A 82 -0.51 4.85 -19.72
C GLU A 82 0.71 5.76 -19.97
N ALA A 83 1.31 6.33 -18.91
CA ALA A 83 2.49 7.18 -19.01
C ALA A 83 3.81 6.39 -18.92
N ALA A 84 3.75 5.12 -18.53
CA ALA A 84 4.93 4.27 -18.42
C ALA A 84 5.52 3.99 -19.82
N SER A 85 6.79 4.31 -20.01
CA SER A 85 7.46 4.14 -21.30
C SER A 85 8.98 4.01 -21.14
N ALA A 86 9.72 3.83 -22.23
CA ALA A 86 11.18 3.80 -22.20
C ALA A 86 11.82 5.13 -21.74
N THR A 87 11.10 6.25 -21.90
CA THR A 87 11.55 7.58 -21.46
C THR A 87 10.95 8.00 -20.12
N CYS A 88 9.94 7.30 -19.61
CA CYS A 88 9.30 7.62 -18.33
C CYS A 88 9.15 6.37 -17.47
N THR A 89 9.94 6.30 -16.39
CA THR A 89 9.99 5.15 -15.47
C THR A 89 9.70 5.60 -14.04
N ALA A 90 9.05 4.74 -13.27
CA ALA A 90 8.77 4.98 -11.86
C ALA A 90 9.44 3.91 -10.97
N GLU A 91 9.99 4.36 -9.85
CA GLU A 91 10.51 3.55 -8.77
C GLU A 91 9.67 3.80 -7.52
N TYR A 92 9.21 2.72 -6.90
CA TYR A 92 8.32 2.74 -5.74
C TYR A 92 9.07 2.27 -4.50
N VAL A 93 9.16 3.12 -3.49
CA VAL A 93 9.78 2.79 -2.22
C VAL A 93 8.68 2.52 -1.20
N GLU A 94 8.54 1.26 -0.79
CA GLU A 94 7.58 0.85 0.21
C GLU A 94 8.20 0.72 1.60
N THR A 95 7.40 0.98 2.62
CA THR A 95 7.73 0.69 4.01
C THR A 95 7.60 -0.81 4.28
N MET A 96 8.17 -1.29 5.40
CA MET A 96 8.02 -2.69 5.84
C MET A 96 6.56 -3.12 6.08
N ARG A 97 5.62 -2.16 6.15
CA ARG A 97 4.18 -2.40 6.33
C ARG A 97 3.40 -2.38 5.00
N GLY A 98 4.08 -2.33 3.85
CA GLY A 98 3.44 -2.31 2.52
C GLY A 98 2.78 -0.99 2.14
N ASN A 99 3.06 0.09 2.87
CA ASN A 99 2.63 1.44 2.51
C ASN A 99 3.70 2.10 1.64
N LEU A 100 3.28 2.78 0.58
CA LEU A 100 4.16 3.54 -0.28
C LEU A 100 4.70 4.77 0.45
N SER A 101 6.02 4.91 0.52
CA SER A 101 6.71 6.00 1.22
C SER A 101 7.12 7.12 0.26
N LEU A 102 7.63 6.75 -0.91
CA LEU A 102 8.08 7.67 -1.94
C LEU A 102 7.89 7.03 -3.30
N THR A 103 7.44 7.83 -4.26
CA THR A 103 7.51 7.49 -5.68
C THR A 103 8.53 8.39 -6.35
N THR A 104 9.49 7.80 -7.03
CA THR A 104 10.49 8.53 -7.83
C THR A 104 10.25 8.26 -9.29
N ILE A 105 9.89 9.29 -10.05
CA ILE A 105 9.66 9.22 -11.49
C ILE A 105 10.86 9.85 -12.18
N THR A 106 11.43 9.15 -13.14
CA THR A 106 12.50 9.67 -13.99
C THR A 106 11.97 9.81 -15.40
N VAL A 107 12.03 11.04 -15.93
CA VAL A 107 11.58 11.38 -17.27
C VAL A 107 12.78 11.82 -18.08
N LYS A 108 13.07 11.15 -19.18
CA LYS A 108 14.19 11.43 -20.08
C LYS A 108 13.68 12.12 -21.34
N GLU A 109 14.53 12.92 -21.96
CA GLU A 109 14.23 13.47 -23.28
C GLU A 109 14.08 12.36 -24.35
N PRO A 110 13.15 12.51 -25.31
CA PRO A 110 12.21 13.62 -25.45
C PRO A 110 11.11 13.58 -24.37
N PHE A 111 10.87 14.72 -23.73
CA PHE A 111 9.86 14.83 -22.68
C PHE A 111 8.45 14.66 -23.28
N PRO A 112 7.55 13.94 -22.59
CA PRO A 112 6.20 13.74 -23.08
C PRO A 112 5.39 15.03 -23.00
N GLU A 113 4.36 15.17 -23.84
CA GLU A 113 3.42 16.30 -23.78
C GLU A 113 2.57 16.28 -22.50
N GLN A 114 2.32 15.08 -21.97
CA GLN A 114 1.54 14.86 -20.76
C GLN A 114 2.25 13.88 -19.85
N LEU A 115 2.19 14.15 -18.55
CA LEU A 115 2.66 13.23 -17.51
C LEU A 115 1.54 13.02 -16.49
N PRO A 116 0.59 12.11 -16.76
CA PRO A 116 -0.47 11.82 -15.82
C PRO A 116 0.07 11.07 -14.59
N ILE A 117 -0.20 11.63 -13.40
CA ILE A 117 0.04 11.01 -12.11
C ILE A 117 -1.31 10.61 -11.53
N ARG A 118 -1.43 9.35 -11.16
CA ARG A 118 -2.65 8.73 -10.64
C ARG A 118 -2.57 8.65 -9.13
N PHE A 119 -3.59 9.18 -8.46
CA PHE A 119 -3.76 9.16 -7.03
C PHE A 119 -4.86 8.18 -6.66
N GLU A 120 -4.53 7.13 -5.91
CA GLU A 120 -5.44 6.05 -5.55
C GLU A 120 -5.66 5.97 -4.05
N PHE A 121 -6.92 5.78 -3.64
CA PHE A 121 -7.29 5.46 -2.27
C PHE A 121 -7.37 3.94 -2.08
N SER A 122 -6.80 3.47 -0.99
CA SER A 122 -6.95 2.09 -0.54
C SER A 122 -7.35 2.08 0.94
N ALA A 123 -8.32 1.24 1.30
CA ALA A 123 -8.75 1.08 2.68
C ALA A 123 -8.38 -0.32 3.20
N LYS A 124 -7.97 -0.41 4.46
CA LYS A 124 -7.68 -1.69 5.15
C LYS A 124 -8.93 -2.36 5.72
N ARG A 125 -10.03 -1.62 5.84
CA ARG A 125 -11.31 -2.08 6.39
C ARG A 125 -12.48 -1.42 5.67
N ASP A 126 -13.66 -2.01 5.84
CA ASP A 126 -14.92 -1.43 5.38
C ASP A 126 -15.57 -0.57 6.48
N PHE A 127 -16.47 0.30 6.05
CA PHE A 127 -17.17 1.29 6.88
C PHE A 127 -18.70 1.21 6.70
N PRO A 128 -19.34 0.05 6.98
CA PRO A 128 -20.75 -0.17 6.62
C PRO A 128 -21.74 0.71 7.39
N ASP A 129 -21.47 0.97 8.68
CA ASP A 129 -22.38 1.75 9.53
C ASP A 129 -21.93 3.21 9.71
N THR A 130 -20.71 3.54 9.33
CA THR A 130 -20.08 4.86 9.53
C THR A 130 -19.26 5.22 8.29
N PRO A 131 -19.89 5.46 7.13
CA PRO A 131 -19.17 5.74 5.89
C PRO A 131 -18.24 6.94 6.04
N VAL A 132 -17.16 6.95 5.28
CA VAL A 132 -16.16 8.01 5.25
C VAL A 132 -16.28 8.79 3.95
N VAL A 133 -16.51 10.10 4.05
CA VAL A 133 -16.49 11.00 2.90
C VAL A 133 -15.08 11.53 2.72
N ILE A 134 -14.55 11.47 1.50
CA ILE A 134 -13.21 11.94 1.16
C ILE A 134 -13.33 13.05 0.12
N ARG A 135 -12.63 14.17 0.36
CA ARG A 135 -12.35 15.19 -0.66
C ARG A 135 -10.85 15.37 -0.79
N ALA A 136 -10.35 15.33 -2.00
CA ALA A 136 -8.93 15.20 -2.30
C ALA A 136 -8.49 16.12 -3.42
N ARG A 137 -7.22 16.56 -3.33
CA ARG A 137 -6.59 17.36 -4.36
C ARG A 137 -5.10 17.04 -4.46
N ALA A 138 -4.56 17.14 -5.67
CA ALA A 138 -3.13 17.08 -5.90
C ALA A 138 -2.51 18.47 -5.78
N TYR A 139 -1.26 18.51 -5.33
CA TYR A 139 -0.49 19.73 -5.13
C TYR A 139 0.88 19.60 -5.76
N ARG A 140 1.36 20.68 -6.39
CA ARG A 140 2.72 20.85 -6.88
C ARG A 140 3.52 21.68 -5.87
N GLY A 141 4.79 21.32 -5.67
CA GLY A 141 5.69 22.06 -4.80
C GLY A 141 5.22 22.06 -3.35
N GLU A 142 5.00 23.25 -2.77
CA GLU A 142 4.51 23.36 -1.40
C GLU A 142 2.98 23.30 -1.30
N ASN A 143 2.24 24.09 -2.10
CA ASN A 143 0.79 24.23 -1.96
C ASN A 143 0.07 24.68 -3.25
N GLU A 144 0.67 24.52 -4.43
CA GLU A 144 0.00 24.90 -5.69
C GLU A 144 -1.01 23.81 -6.09
N PRO A 145 -2.33 24.08 -6.05
CA PRO A 145 -3.32 23.06 -6.34
C PRO A 145 -3.32 22.69 -7.84
N MET A 146 -3.46 21.41 -8.12
CA MET A 146 -3.50 20.86 -9.47
C MET A 146 -4.83 20.16 -9.74
N GLY A 147 -5.34 20.34 -10.96
CA GLY A 147 -6.58 19.72 -11.40
C GLY A 147 -7.81 20.13 -10.58
N GLU A 148 -8.89 19.39 -10.80
CA GLU A 148 -10.14 19.52 -10.07
C GLU A 148 -10.08 18.77 -8.73
N GLU A 149 -10.94 19.18 -7.79
CA GLU A 149 -11.13 18.44 -6.55
C GLU A 149 -11.84 17.11 -6.84
N TYR A 150 -11.29 16.02 -6.30
CA TYR A 150 -11.89 14.70 -6.34
C TYR A 150 -12.68 14.46 -5.06
N ALA A 151 -13.86 13.86 -5.15
CA ALA A 151 -14.69 13.55 -3.99
C ALA A 151 -15.31 12.16 -4.11
N CYS A 152 -15.26 11.36 -3.03
CA CYS A 152 -15.87 10.02 -3.01
C CYS A 152 -16.35 9.61 -1.60
N VAL A 153 -17.11 8.52 -1.53
CA VAL A 153 -17.58 7.91 -0.29
C VAL A 153 -16.99 6.51 -0.18
N LEU A 154 -16.33 6.22 0.95
CA LEU A 154 -15.87 4.89 1.33
C LEU A 154 -16.83 4.30 2.36
N GLY A 155 -17.53 3.23 2.00
CA GLY A 155 -18.54 2.61 2.84
C GLY A 155 -18.32 1.12 3.02
N SER A 156 -19.37 0.34 2.79
CA SER A 156 -19.43 -1.11 3.00
C SER A 156 -18.44 -1.91 2.14
N ASN A 157 -18.01 -1.35 1.00
CA ASN A 157 -17.09 -1.98 0.05
C ASN A 157 -15.78 -1.19 -0.10
N ALA A 158 -15.36 -0.46 0.95
CA ALA A 158 -14.19 0.42 0.90
C ALA A 158 -12.87 -0.32 0.60
N ARG A 159 -12.73 -1.60 1.01
CA ARG A 159 -11.55 -2.41 0.69
C ARG A 159 -11.39 -2.73 -0.80
N GLY A 160 -12.43 -2.49 -1.60
CA GLY A 160 -12.54 -3.02 -2.95
C GLY A 160 -12.79 -4.52 -2.88
N LEU A 161 -14.04 -4.94 -3.08
CA LEU A 161 -14.30 -6.35 -3.34
C LEU A 161 -13.66 -6.73 -4.68
N PRO A 162 -13.15 -7.96 -4.86
CA PRO A 162 -12.91 -8.45 -6.21
C PRO A 162 -14.23 -8.27 -6.96
N ALA A 163 -14.19 -7.52 -8.05
CA ALA A 163 -15.37 -7.27 -8.84
C ALA A 163 -16.10 -8.59 -9.09
N ALA A 164 -17.40 -8.62 -8.81
CA ALA A 164 -18.24 -9.73 -9.28
C ALA A 164 -17.96 -9.93 -10.78
N GLU A 165 -18.01 -11.15 -11.28
CA GLU A 165 -17.67 -11.45 -12.67
C GLU A 165 -18.46 -10.53 -13.63
N GLY A 166 -17.77 -9.61 -14.31
CA GLY A 166 -18.38 -8.59 -15.19
C GLY A 166 -18.65 -7.21 -14.58
N ALA A 167 -18.32 -6.96 -13.30
CA ALA A 167 -18.31 -5.63 -12.72
C ALA A 167 -16.94 -4.96 -12.91
N GLU A 168 -16.93 -3.66 -13.14
CA GLU A 168 -15.68 -2.88 -13.06
C GLU A 168 -15.29 -2.74 -11.58
N PRO A 169 -14.03 -3.00 -11.20
CA PRO A 169 -13.58 -2.77 -9.84
C PRO A 169 -13.81 -1.30 -9.46
N LEU A 170 -14.38 -1.06 -8.27
CA LEU A 170 -14.52 0.28 -7.71
C LEU A 170 -13.12 0.88 -7.53
N GLN A 171 -12.73 1.76 -8.45
CA GLN A 171 -11.47 2.48 -8.40
C GLN A 171 -11.70 3.84 -7.74
N TYR A 172 -11.33 3.97 -6.47
CA TYR A 172 -11.27 5.25 -5.79
C TYR A 172 -9.99 5.97 -6.21
N ALA A 173 -9.97 6.56 -7.40
CA ALA A 173 -8.77 7.19 -7.95
C ALA A 173 -9.08 8.42 -8.79
N PHE A 174 -8.11 9.31 -8.88
CA PHE A 174 -8.11 10.46 -9.80
C PHE A 174 -6.74 10.65 -10.41
N THR A 175 -6.68 11.27 -11.59
CA THR A 175 -5.44 11.48 -12.33
C THR A 175 -5.27 12.95 -12.64
N VAL A 176 -4.04 13.45 -12.52
CA VAL A 176 -3.68 14.85 -12.85
C VAL A 176 -2.50 14.88 -13.81
N ASN A 177 -2.54 15.74 -14.82
CA ASN A 177 -1.39 15.98 -15.69
C ASN A 177 -0.42 16.94 -15.01
N VAL A 178 0.76 16.46 -14.61
CA VAL A 178 1.68 17.28 -13.82
C VAL A 178 2.51 18.26 -14.64
N LEU A 179 2.42 18.23 -15.97
CA LEU A 179 3.06 19.20 -16.85
C LEU A 179 2.12 20.38 -17.20
N GLU A 180 0.83 20.28 -16.88
CA GLU A 180 -0.13 21.31 -17.19
C GLU A 180 0.21 22.63 -16.48
N GLY A 181 0.13 23.74 -17.22
CA GLY A 181 0.42 25.08 -16.70
C GLY A 181 1.91 25.41 -16.50
N LEU A 182 2.84 24.50 -16.85
CA LEU A 182 4.27 24.80 -16.82
C LEU A 182 4.71 25.52 -18.11
N GLU A 183 5.35 26.69 -17.95
CA GLU A 183 6.00 27.38 -19.08
C GLU A 183 7.33 26.70 -19.45
N THR A 184 8.04 26.16 -18.46
CA THR A 184 9.33 25.48 -18.62
C THR A 184 9.39 24.24 -17.75
N ILE A 185 9.93 23.15 -18.29
CA ILE A 185 10.14 21.90 -17.54
C ILE A 185 11.33 22.09 -16.57
N PRO A 186 11.12 21.98 -15.25
CA PRO A 186 12.19 22.10 -14.25
C PRO A 186 13.06 20.83 -14.24
N ASP A 187 14.22 20.86 -13.59
CA ASP A 187 15.06 19.66 -13.44
C ASP A 187 14.44 18.65 -12.45
N THR A 188 13.78 19.15 -11.41
CA THR A 188 13.06 18.33 -10.45
C THR A 188 11.75 18.98 -10.04
N MET A 189 10.73 18.17 -9.78
CA MET A 189 9.43 18.61 -9.31
C MET A 189 8.92 17.66 -8.22
N LEU A 190 8.24 18.22 -7.23
CA LEU A 190 7.56 17.44 -6.19
C LEU A 190 6.05 17.59 -6.37
N VAL A 191 5.33 16.48 -6.31
CA VAL A 191 3.87 16.43 -6.35
C VAL A 191 3.39 15.54 -5.22
N PHE A 192 2.28 15.86 -4.59
CA PHE A 192 1.66 15.00 -3.58
C PHE A 192 0.14 15.17 -3.57
N GLY A 193 -0.56 14.18 -3.05
CA GLY A 193 -2.00 14.23 -2.83
C GLY A 193 -2.29 14.55 -1.38
N ARG A 194 -3.30 15.38 -1.12
CA ARG A 194 -3.86 15.61 0.20
C ARG A 194 -5.37 15.42 0.13
N ALA A 195 -5.93 14.81 1.15
CA ALA A 195 -7.36 14.67 1.29
C ALA A 195 -7.82 15.01 2.71
N ASP A 196 -9.04 15.47 2.83
CA ASP A 196 -9.75 15.54 4.10
C ASP A 196 -10.79 14.42 4.11
N ALA A 197 -10.83 13.68 5.22
CA ALA A 197 -11.70 12.54 5.43
C ALA A 197 -12.64 12.82 6.60
N TRP A 198 -13.94 12.79 6.33
CA TRP A 198 -14.99 12.97 7.33
C TRP A 198 -15.63 11.63 7.67
N LEU A 199 -15.56 11.25 8.95
CA LEU A 199 -16.26 10.08 9.46
C LEU A 199 -17.71 10.44 9.74
N MET A 200 -18.65 9.81 9.02
CA MET A 200 -20.06 10.08 9.19
C MET A 200 -20.62 9.43 10.46
N PRO A 201 -21.71 9.98 11.04
CA PRO A 201 -22.37 9.38 12.20
C PRO A 201 -22.82 7.93 11.95
N LYS A 202 -22.88 7.13 13.02
CA LYS A 202 -23.36 5.74 12.96
C LYS A 202 -24.79 5.68 12.42
N GLY A 203 -25.04 4.74 11.51
CA GLY A 203 -26.32 4.54 10.83
C GLY A 203 -26.51 5.39 9.58
N THR A 204 -25.48 6.13 9.14
CA THR A 204 -25.54 6.92 7.90
C THR A 204 -25.56 6.01 6.68
N VAL A 205 -26.52 6.22 5.78
CA VAL A 205 -26.64 5.46 4.53
C VAL A 205 -25.72 6.05 3.47
N GLU A 206 -24.69 5.30 3.08
CA GLU A 206 -23.64 5.76 2.14
C GLU A 206 -24.16 6.25 0.78
N THR A 207 -25.24 5.65 0.26
CA THR A 207 -25.81 5.98 -1.05
C THR A 207 -26.58 7.31 -1.08
N LEU A 208 -26.88 7.89 0.08
CA LEU A 208 -27.57 9.17 0.21
C LEU A 208 -26.61 10.34 0.43
N LEU A 209 -25.32 10.08 0.57
CA LEU A 209 -24.31 11.10 0.77
C LEU A 209 -23.88 11.72 -0.56
N ASP A 210 -23.90 13.05 -0.63
CA ASP A 210 -23.17 13.79 -1.66
C ASP A 210 -21.75 14.04 -1.16
N PRO A 211 -20.71 13.41 -1.76
CA PRO A 211 -19.34 13.55 -1.29
C PRO A 211 -18.78 14.97 -1.44
N LYS A 212 -19.40 15.84 -2.25
CA LYS A 212 -18.93 17.23 -2.42
C LYS A 212 -19.40 18.14 -1.29
N THR A 213 -20.53 17.84 -0.65
CA THR A 213 -21.16 18.72 0.33
C THR A 213 -21.31 18.13 1.72
N ALA A 214 -21.31 16.80 1.85
CA ALA A 214 -21.44 16.15 3.16
C ALA A 214 -20.28 16.54 4.09
N ASP A 215 -20.61 16.73 5.37
CA ASP A 215 -19.67 17.11 6.41
C ASP A 215 -19.96 16.39 7.73
N SER A 216 -18.99 16.47 8.64
CA SER A 216 -19.06 15.91 9.99
C SER A 216 -18.10 16.67 10.90
N PRO A 217 -18.38 16.79 12.21
CA PRO A 217 -17.38 17.31 13.16
C PRO A 217 -16.18 16.37 13.31
N HIS A 218 -16.28 15.11 12.87
CA HIS A 218 -15.20 14.13 12.92
C HIS A 218 -14.44 14.14 11.59
N THR A 219 -13.33 14.87 11.54
CA THR A 219 -12.49 15.01 10.34
C THR A 219 -11.03 14.69 10.64
N VAL A 220 -10.35 14.13 9.66
CA VAL A 220 -8.89 13.92 9.68
C VAL A 220 -8.29 14.21 8.31
N ALA A 221 -7.11 14.81 8.28
CA ALA A 221 -6.38 15.06 7.04
C ALA A 221 -5.53 13.84 6.69
N LEU A 222 -5.73 13.30 5.49
CA LEU A 222 -4.94 12.22 4.92
C LEU A 222 -3.86 12.81 4.00
N MET A 223 -2.62 12.42 4.21
CA MET A 223 -1.50 12.81 3.36
C MET A 223 -1.03 11.62 2.53
N GLY A 224 -0.95 11.81 1.21
CA GLY A 224 -0.39 10.80 0.32
C GLY A 224 1.14 10.80 0.34
N ASN A 225 1.73 9.78 -0.27
CA ASN A 225 3.18 9.78 -0.46
C ASN A 225 3.62 10.91 -1.40
N PRO A 226 4.81 11.49 -1.17
CA PRO A 226 5.44 12.34 -2.16
C PRO A 226 5.73 11.58 -3.46
N VAL A 227 5.58 12.29 -4.57
CA VAL A 227 5.98 11.89 -5.91
C VAL A 227 7.06 12.87 -6.37
N ARG A 228 8.31 12.42 -6.33
CA ARG A 228 9.46 13.18 -6.84
C ARG A 228 9.66 12.85 -8.30
N ILE A 229 9.71 13.86 -9.14
CA ILE A 229 9.89 13.73 -10.59
C ILE A 229 11.22 14.38 -10.95
N ASN A 230 12.11 13.62 -11.58
CA ASN A 230 13.40 14.10 -12.08
C ASN A 230 13.36 14.12 -13.61
N PHE A 231 13.63 15.27 -14.19
CA PHE A 231 13.71 15.46 -15.64
C PHE A 231 15.17 15.43 -16.07
N VAL A 232 15.52 14.44 -16.89
CA VAL A 232 16.88 14.19 -17.36
C VAL A 232 16.96 14.64 -18.82
N ARG A 233 17.70 15.73 -19.04
CA ARG A 233 17.97 16.25 -20.37
C ARG A 233 18.98 15.35 -21.08
N ALA A 234 18.86 15.23 -22.40
CA ALA A 234 19.93 14.61 -23.18
C ALA A 234 21.19 15.47 -23.00
N ALA A 235 22.31 14.84 -22.65
CA ALA A 235 23.58 15.54 -22.68
C ALA A 235 23.76 16.08 -24.11
N ALA A 236 23.88 17.40 -24.25
CA ALA A 236 24.23 17.99 -25.53
C ALA A 236 25.52 17.31 -25.99
N ALA A 237 25.46 16.60 -27.11
CA ALA A 237 26.64 15.97 -27.69
C ALA A 237 27.66 17.08 -27.96
N GLN A 238 28.72 17.14 -27.15
CA GLN A 238 29.86 18.04 -27.33
C GLN A 238 30.78 17.48 -28.42
#